data_AF-A0AAN4YR45-F1
#
_entry.id   AF-A0AAN4YR45-F1
#
_cell.length_a   1.000
_cell.length_b   1.000
_cell.length_c   1.000
_cell.angle_alpha   90.00
_cell.angle_beta   90.00
_cell.angle_gamma   90.00
#
_symmetry.space_group_name_H-M   'P 1'
#
loop_
_entity.id
_entity.type
_entity.pdbx_description
1 polymer ?
#
loop_
_entity_poly.entity_id
_entity_poly.type
_entity_poly.pdbx_seq_one_letter_code
_entity_poly.pdbx_strand_id
1 'polypeptide(L)'
;MSYDSTFTPQGKAIMDLPWREQVRRGFKDMGSRSWSSAKNFGIVGALYSGTECCVEGLRAKNDLSNSVISGCITGGILGAKAGPQAAAAGCAGFAAFSAAIDAYMRMPSEE
;
A
#
# COMPACT_ATOMS: atom_id res chain seq x y z
N MET A 1 -12.75 0.03 10.27
CA MET A 1 -13.50 -1.24 10.34
C MET A 1 -14.65 -1.16 9.35
N SER A 2 -14.73 -2.11 8.42
CA SER A 2 -15.80 -2.17 7.43
C SER A 2 -17.09 -2.66 8.11
N TYR A 3 -18.14 -1.84 8.13
CA TYR A 3 -19.44 -2.17 8.73
C TYR A 3 -20.45 -2.72 7.71
N ASP A 4 -20.00 -3.09 6.50
CA ASP A 4 -20.88 -3.64 5.45
C ASP A 4 -21.20 -5.13 5.61
N SER A 5 -20.78 -5.75 6.70
CA SER A 5 -21.18 -7.12 6.98
C SER A 5 -22.66 -7.16 7.38
N THR A 6 -23.40 -8.11 6.79
CA THR A 6 -24.82 -8.37 7.06
C THR A 6 -25.12 -8.73 8.52
N PHE A 7 -24.08 -8.97 9.31
CA PHE A 7 -24.15 -9.24 10.74
C PHE A 7 -24.27 -7.97 11.59
N THR A 8 -24.04 -6.78 11.02
CA THR A 8 -24.21 -5.50 11.73
C THR A 8 -25.64 -4.96 11.54
N PRO A 9 -26.18 -4.23 12.53
CA PRO A 9 -27.47 -3.54 12.39
C PRO A 9 -27.53 -2.62 11.17
N GLN A 10 -26.41 -1.98 10.83
CA GLN A 10 -26.25 -1.10 9.67
C GLN A 10 -26.28 -1.89 8.36
N GLY A 11 -25.60 -3.04 8.29
CA GLY A 11 -25.63 -3.94 7.14
C GLY A 11 -27.04 -4.47 6.85
N LYS A 12 -27.79 -4.87 7.90
CA LYS A 12 -29.20 -5.28 7.76
C LYS A 12 -30.08 -4.14 7.24
N ALA A 13 -29.91 -2.94 7.79
CA ALA A 13 -30.64 -1.77 7.34
C ALA A 13 -30.39 -1.44 5.87
N ILE A 14 -29.17 -1.69 5.33
CA ILE A 14 -28.84 -1.53 3.91
C ILE A 14 -29.44 -2.64 3.04
N MET A 15 -29.61 -3.84 3.59
CA MET A 15 -30.22 -4.97 2.90
C MET A 15 -31.73 -4.81 2.70
N ASP A 16 -32.41 -4.15 3.63
CA ASP A 16 -33.86 -3.95 3.60
C ASP A 16 -34.32 -2.83 2.62
N LEU A 17 -33.39 -2.08 2.00
CA LEU A 17 -33.73 -1.06 1.00
C LEU A 17 -34.06 -1.67 -0.38
N PRO A 18 -34.84 -0.95 -1.22
CA PRO A 18 -35.04 -1.33 -2.61
C PRO A 18 -33.71 -1.45 -3.37
N TRP A 19 -33.59 -2.45 -4.23
CA TRP A 19 -32.32 -2.85 -4.86
C TRP A 19 -31.58 -1.70 -5.58
N ARG A 20 -32.31 -0.76 -6.21
CA ARG A 20 -31.70 0.42 -6.87
C ARG A 20 -30.98 1.33 -5.89
N GLU A 21 -31.54 1.45 -4.70
CA GLU A 21 -31.06 2.28 -3.61
C GLU A 21 -29.90 1.64 -2.86
N GLN A 22 -29.92 0.31 -2.73
CA GLN A 22 -28.80 -0.50 -2.25
C GLN A 22 -27.60 -0.40 -3.20
N VAL A 23 -27.82 -0.61 -4.50
CA VAL A 23 -26.77 -0.50 -5.53
C VAL A 23 -26.18 0.90 -5.57
N ARG A 24 -27.01 1.96 -5.54
CA ARG A 24 -26.52 3.35 -5.50
C ARG A 24 -25.66 3.62 -4.27
N ARG A 25 -26.06 3.16 -3.08
CA ARG A 25 -25.29 3.33 -1.84
C ARG A 25 -24.00 2.51 -1.86
N GLY A 26 -24.06 1.27 -2.36
CA GLY A 26 -22.91 0.42 -2.58
C GLY A 26 -21.87 1.08 -3.49
N PHE A 27 -22.27 1.57 -4.67
CA PHE A 27 -21.36 2.29 -5.56
C PHE A 27 -20.77 3.56 -4.93
N LYS A 28 -21.54 4.31 -4.14
CA LYS A 28 -21.05 5.51 -3.45
C LYS A 28 -19.99 5.17 -2.39
N ASP A 29 -20.23 4.15 -1.58
CA ASP A 29 -19.28 3.69 -0.56
C ASP A 29 -18.03 3.08 -1.21
N MET A 30 -18.22 2.21 -2.20
CA MET A 30 -17.13 1.66 -3.01
C MET A 30 -16.26 2.76 -3.60
N GLY A 31 -16.86 3.79 -4.21
CA GLY A 31 -16.13 4.92 -4.78
C GLY A 31 -15.32 5.69 -3.73
N SER A 32 -15.89 5.96 -2.56
CA SER A 32 -15.21 6.66 -1.46
C SER A 32 -13.99 5.86 -0.95
N ARG A 33 -14.15 4.55 -0.78
CA ARG A 33 -13.08 3.65 -0.32
C ARG A 33 -11.99 3.45 -1.35
N SER A 34 -12.37 3.29 -2.62
CA SER A 34 -11.43 3.23 -3.74
C SER A 34 -10.58 4.50 -3.81
N TRP A 35 -11.19 5.67 -3.64
CA TRP A 35 -10.47 6.94 -3.62
C TRP A 35 -9.47 7.03 -2.46
N SER A 36 -9.89 6.63 -1.25
CA SER A 36 -8.96 6.60 -0.11
C SER A 36 -7.82 5.61 -0.32
N SER A 37 -8.09 4.46 -0.92
CA SER A 37 -7.08 3.44 -1.22
C SER A 37 -6.09 3.95 -2.27
N ALA A 38 -6.59 4.56 -3.34
CA ALA A 38 -5.77 5.16 -4.39
C ALA A 38 -4.82 6.23 -3.84
N LYS A 39 -5.28 7.07 -2.90
CA LYS A 39 -4.41 8.03 -2.21
C LYS A 39 -3.29 7.36 -1.44
N ASN A 40 -3.60 6.30 -0.68
CA ASN A 40 -2.59 5.57 0.09
C ASN A 40 -1.55 4.92 -0.83
N PHE A 41 -1.98 4.24 -1.89
CA PHE A 41 -1.07 3.65 -2.87
C PHE A 41 -0.23 4.71 -3.60
N GLY A 42 -0.83 5.86 -3.93
CA GLY A 42 -0.11 6.98 -4.54
C GLY A 42 0.99 7.51 -3.63
N ILE A 43 0.74 7.64 -2.32
CA ILE A 43 1.75 8.08 -1.35
C ILE A 43 2.88 7.05 -1.24
N VAL A 44 2.54 5.76 -1.12
CA VAL A 44 3.53 4.68 -1.01
C VAL A 44 4.41 4.64 -2.26
N GLY A 45 3.81 4.67 -3.45
CA GLY A 45 4.54 4.65 -4.73
C GLY A 45 5.42 5.87 -4.93
N ALA A 46 4.91 7.07 -4.64
CA ALA A 46 5.69 8.30 -4.74
C ALA A 46 6.89 8.32 -3.79
N LEU A 47 6.72 7.85 -2.55
CA LEU A 47 7.82 7.72 -1.59
C LEU A 47 8.85 6.69 -2.06
N TYR A 48 8.42 5.51 -2.50
CA TYR A 48 9.33 4.46 -2.96
C TYR A 48 10.14 4.90 -4.17
N SER A 49 9.49 5.32 -5.26
CA SER A 49 10.18 5.73 -6.48
C SER A 49 11.02 6.99 -6.27
N GLY A 50 10.57 7.95 -5.45
CA GLY A 50 11.34 9.13 -5.12
C GLY A 50 12.60 8.80 -4.32
N THR A 51 12.48 7.92 -3.31
CA THR A 51 13.64 7.52 -2.49
C THR A 51 14.63 6.68 -3.27
N GLU A 52 14.16 5.75 -4.09
CA GLU A 52 15.01 4.92 -4.95
C GLU A 52 15.78 5.78 -5.96
N CYS A 53 15.11 6.71 -6.65
CA CYS A 53 15.75 7.67 -7.55
C CYS A 53 16.81 8.53 -6.85
N CYS A 54 16.54 9.02 -5.64
CA CYS A 54 17.54 9.76 -4.87
C CYS A 54 18.74 8.89 -4.45
N VAL A 55 18.51 7.65 -4.02
CA VAL A 55 19.57 6.72 -3.61
C VAL A 55 20.43 6.33 -4.80
N GLU A 56 19.82 6.04 -5.94
CA GLU A 56 20.51 5.74 -7.19
C GLU A 56 21.34 6.94 -7.66
N GLY A 57 20.77 8.15 -7.62
CA GLY A 57 21.48 9.38 -7.98
C GLY A 57 22.71 9.64 -7.11
N LEU A 58 22.69 9.24 -5.83
CA LEU A 58 23.83 9.38 -4.91
C LEU A 58 24.87 8.26 -5.07
N ARG A 59 24.45 7.03 -5.36
CA ARG A 59 25.34 5.85 -5.43
C ARG A 59 25.87 5.57 -6.84
N ALA A 60 25.21 6.11 -7.86
CA ALA A 60 25.47 5.84 -9.27
C ALA A 60 25.51 4.33 -9.61
N LYS A 61 24.68 3.54 -8.93
CA LYS A 61 24.54 2.09 -9.14
C LYS A 61 23.07 1.72 -9.04
N ASN A 62 22.63 0.76 -9.86
CA ASN A 62 21.28 0.19 -9.81
C ASN A 62 21.34 -1.30 -9.42
N ASP A 63 21.30 -1.57 -8.12
CA ASP A 63 21.42 -2.90 -7.56
C ASP A 63 20.37 -3.16 -6.47
N LEU A 64 20.26 -4.43 -6.05
CA LEU A 64 19.28 -4.87 -5.06
C LEU A 64 19.36 -4.07 -3.74
N SER A 65 20.54 -3.54 -3.40
CA SER A 65 20.68 -2.70 -2.21
C SER A 65 19.88 -1.40 -2.27
N ASN A 66 19.65 -0.84 -3.47
CA ASN A 66 18.81 0.34 -3.63
C ASN A 66 17.37 0.03 -3.24
N SER A 67 16.82 -1.09 -3.73
CA SER A 67 15.46 -1.55 -3.43
C SER A 67 15.26 -1.86 -1.94
N VAL A 68 16.27 -2.44 -1.28
CA VAL A 68 16.24 -2.69 0.18
C VAL A 68 16.23 -1.38 0.97
N ILE A 69 17.12 -0.44 0.61
CA ILE A 69 17.27 0.83 1.32
C ILE A 69 16.04 1.72 1.09
N SER A 70 15.58 1.87 -0.14
CA SER A 70 14.38 2.64 -0.49
C SER A 70 13.12 2.04 0.14
N GLY A 71 13.02 0.70 0.15
CA GLY A 71 11.97 -0.03 0.86
C GLY A 71 11.98 0.27 2.35
N CYS A 72 13.14 0.15 3.02
CA CYS A 72 13.25 0.46 4.45
C CYS A 72 12.88 1.91 4.76
N ILE A 73 13.41 2.87 4.00
CA ILE A 73 13.14 4.30 4.21
C ILE A 73 11.64 4.57 4.03
N THR A 74 11.04 4.07 2.95
CA THR A 74 9.61 4.24 2.67
C THR A 74 8.74 3.63 3.78
N GLY A 75 8.99 2.37 4.16
CA GLY A 75 8.26 1.70 5.22
C GLY A 75 8.45 2.36 6.59
N GLY A 76 9.66 2.85 6.87
CA GLY A 76 9.98 3.60 8.09
C GLY A 76 9.22 4.92 8.16
N ILE A 77 9.17 5.70 7.08
CA ILE A 77 8.42 6.96 6.99
C ILE A 77 6.92 6.72 7.20
N LEU A 78 6.36 5.69 6.57
CA LEU A 78 4.95 5.35 6.70
C LEU A 78 4.60 4.91 8.14
N GLY A 79 5.49 4.15 8.78
CA GLY A 79 5.33 3.70 10.16
C GLY A 79 5.65 4.76 11.22
N ALA A 80 6.36 5.84 10.87
CA ALA A 80 6.88 6.84 11.82
C ALA A 80 5.79 7.45 12.71
N LYS A 81 4.60 7.74 12.14
CA LYS A 81 3.48 8.33 12.88
C LYS A 81 2.85 7.37 13.89
N ALA A 82 3.02 6.07 13.71
CA ALA A 82 2.52 5.03 14.60
C ALA A 82 3.54 4.65 15.70
N GLY A 83 4.69 5.32 15.75
CA GLY A 83 5.74 5.14 16.77
C GLY A 83 6.97 4.39 16.26
N PRO A 84 8.05 4.34 17.07
CA PRO A 84 9.34 3.80 16.65
C PRO A 84 9.32 2.30 16.35
N GLN A 85 8.52 1.53 17.09
CA GLN A 85 8.35 0.09 16.82
C GLN A 85 7.65 -0.16 15.49
N ALA A 86 6.61 0.63 15.18
CA ALA A 86 5.91 0.54 13.91
C ALA A 86 6.80 1.00 12.73
N ALA A 87 7.64 2.02 12.93
CA ALA A 87 8.64 2.43 11.94
C ALA A 87 9.68 1.34 11.69
N ALA A 88 10.19 0.69 12.74
CA ALA A 88 11.15 -0.41 12.62
C ALA A 88 10.54 -1.62 11.89
N ALA A 89 9.32 -2.02 12.27
CA ALA A 89 8.59 -3.08 11.61
C ALA A 89 8.27 -2.73 10.14
N GLY A 90 7.87 -1.48 9.89
CA GLY A 90 7.60 -0.96 8.54
C GLY A 90 8.85 -0.98 7.67
N CYS A 91 10.00 -0.51 8.18
CA CYS A 91 11.28 -0.60 7.48
C CYS A 91 11.62 -2.06 7.14
N ALA A 92 11.59 -2.97 8.12
CA ALA A 92 11.93 -4.36 7.90
C ALA A 92 11.00 -5.03 6.87
N GLY A 93 9.68 -4.81 6.98
CA GLY A 93 8.69 -5.38 6.08
C GLY A 93 8.82 -4.87 4.64
N PHE A 94 8.90 -3.55 4.45
CA PHE A 94 9.06 -2.97 3.11
C PHE A 94 10.42 -3.28 2.50
N ALA A 95 11.51 -3.33 3.29
CA ALA A 95 12.81 -3.75 2.80
C ALA A 95 12.79 -5.19 2.28
N ALA A 96 12.22 -6.11 3.05
CA ALA A 96 12.10 -7.51 2.65
C ALA A 96 11.22 -7.69 1.41
N PHE A 97 10.08 -6.99 1.36
CA PHE A 97 9.16 -7.03 0.22
C PHE A 97 9.81 -6.46 -1.05
N SER A 98 10.41 -5.27 -0.97
CA SER A 98 11.08 -4.65 -2.11
C SER A 98 12.26 -5.49 -2.61
N ALA A 99 13.03 -6.10 -1.71
CA ALA A 99 14.10 -7.03 -2.08
C ALA A 99 13.56 -8.26 -2.83
N ALA A 100 12.47 -8.86 -2.35
CA ALA A 100 11.87 -10.03 -2.98
C ALA A 100 11.34 -9.70 -4.38
N ILE A 101 10.66 -8.56 -4.54
CA ILE A 101 10.12 -8.13 -5.83
C ILE A 101 11.23 -7.76 -6.81
N ASP A 102 12.25 -7.01 -6.39
CA ASP A 102 13.37 -6.66 -7.27
C ASP A 102 14.22 -7.90 -7.65
N ALA A 103 14.40 -8.83 -6.71
CA ALA A 103 15.01 -10.13 -7.02
C ALA A 103 14.18 -10.89 -8.06
N TYR A 104 12.85 -10.93 -7.89
CA TYR A 104 11.95 -11.59 -8.83
C TYR A 104 11.99 -10.96 -10.23
N MET A 105 11.96 -9.63 -10.33
CA MET A 105 12.02 -8.91 -11.61
C MET A 105 13.37 -9.05 -12.32
N ARG A 106 14.45 -9.33 -11.59
CA ARG A 106 15.79 -9.57 -12.14
C ARG A 106 16.06 -11.02 -12.53
N MET A 107 15.16 -11.97 -12.22
CA MET A 107 15.32 -13.35 -12.65
C MET A 107 15.21 -13.44 -14.18
N PRO A 108 16.11 -14.17 -14.86
CA PRO A 108 15.96 -14.43 -16.28
C PRO A 108 14.68 -15.24 -16.53
N SER A 109 13.92 -14.88 -17.56
CA SER A 109 12.81 -15.72 -18.03
C SER A 109 13.39 -16.94 -18.72
N GLU A 110 13.11 -18.13 -18.20
CA GLU A 110 13.40 -19.40 -18.87
C GLU A 110 12.64 -19.42 -20.22
N GLU A 111 13.35 -19.48 -21.34
CA GLU A 111 12.77 -19.75 -22.68
C GLU A 111 12.50 -21.24 -22.87
#